data_AF-A0A969JFE6-F1
#
_entry.id   AF-A0A969JFE6-F1
#
_cell.length_a   1.000
_cell.length_b   1.000
_cell.length_c   1.000
_cell.angle_alpha   90.00
_cell.angle_beta   90.00
_cell.angle_gamma   90.00
#
_symmetry.space_group_name_H-M   'P 1'
#
loop_
_entity.id
_entity.type
_entity.pdbx_description
1 polymer ?
#
loop_
_entity_poly.entity_id
_entity_poly.type
_entity_poly.pdbx_seq_one_letter_code
_entity_poly.pdbx_strand_id
1 'polypeptide(L)'
;VALASCKKEKTNPILGNWKLIKVFDGYFNGGNFQWNNVPDESSKTLIFSENGEYRQKESYNRAYKQCIGTYSLKPDNTLEVNSNCNLGTEKMKISEISSTLLIIDRQVREGVIRFKYIPTK
;
A
#
# COMPACT_ATOMS: atom_id res chain seq x y z
N VAL A 1 8.98 -34.40 -28.08
CA VAL A 1 8.59 -34.25 -26.65
C VAL A 1 8.63 -32.77 -26.33
N ALA A 2 7.47 -32.13 -26.23
CA ALA A 2 7.38 -30.70 -25.92
C ALA A 2 7.59 -30.49 -24.42
N LEU A 3 8.73 -29.89 -24.04
CA LEU A 3 8.96 -29.39 -22.70
C LEU A 3 8.14 -28.10 -22.54
N ALA A 4 6.98 -28.20 -21.91
CA ALA A 4 6.23 -27.05 -21.45
C ALA A 4 7.03 -26.34 -20.35
N SER A 5 7.92 -25.44 -20.76
CA SER A 5 8.54 -24.47 -19.87
C SER A 5 7.46 -23.50 -19.41
N CYS A 6 6.84 -23.75 -18.25
CA CYS A 6 6.02 -22.77 -17.54
C CYS A 6 6.87 -21.52 -17.28
N LYS A 7 6.81 -20.53 -18.17
CA LYS A 7 7.16 -19.16 -17.82
C LYS A 7 6.16 -18.74 -16.76
N LYS A 8 6.54 -18.77 -15.48
CA LYS A 8 5.79 -18.04 -14.45
C LYS A 8 5.75 -16.60 -14.92
N GLU A 9 4.60 -16.16 -15.43
CA GLU A 9 4.34 -14.75 -15.65
C GLU A 9 4.71 -14.03 -14.35
N LYS A 10 5.50 -12.96 -14.45
CA LYS A 10 5.82 -12.10 -13.31
C LYS A 10 4.52 -11.43 -12.88
N THR A 11 3.74 -12.13 -12.06
CA THR A 11 2.56 -11.56 -11.41
C THR A 11 3.10 -10.44 -10.53
N ASN A 12 2.60 -9.22 -10.73
CA ASN A 12 3.00 -8.09 -9.91
C ASN A 12 2.61 -8.42 -8.45
N PRO A 13 3.57 -8.50 -7.51
CA PRO A 13 3.34 -9.05 -6.18
C PRO A 13 2.34 -8.25 -5.34
N ILE A 14 2.00 -7.02 -5.76
CA ILE A 14 1.02 -6.15 -5.10
C ILE A 14 -0.42 -6.41 -5.50
N LEU A 15 -0.65 -7.21 -6.55
CA LEU A 15 -1.99 -7.50 -7.03
C LEU A 15 -2.86 -8.13 -5.95
N GLY A 16 -4.13 -7.74 -5.91
CA GLY A 16 -5.13 -8.25 -4.99
C GLY A 16 -5.65 -7.23 -4.00
N ASN A 17 -6.36 -7.73 -2.99
CA ASN A 17 -7.01 -6.96 -1.95
C ASN A 17 -6.17 -6.99 -0.67
N TRP A 18 -5.99 -5.84 -0.04
CA TRP A 18 -5.14 -5.67 1.14
C TRP A 18 -5.90 -4.90 2.22
N LYS A 19 -6.09 -5.52 3.38
CA LYS A 19 -6.73 -4.88 4.54
C LYS A 19 -5.67 -4.32 5.48
N LEU A 20 -5.80 -3.04 5.80
CA LEU A 20 -4.96 -2.36 6.78
C LEU A 20 -5.20 -2.98 8.16
N ILE A 21 -4.11 -3.30 8.85
CA ILE A 21 -4.15 -3.87 10.21
C ILE A 21 -3.44 -3.00 11.24
N LYS A 22 -2.44 -2.20 10.84
CA LYS A 22 -1.70 -1.30 11.73
C LYS A 22 -1.17 -0.09 10.97
N VAL A 23 -1.09 1.03 11.67
CA VAL A 23 -0.42 2.26 11.23
C VAL A 23 0.63 2.63 12.26
N PHE A 24 1.81 3.00 11.79
CA PHE A 24 2.89 3.50 12.64
C PHE A 24 3.40 4.83 12.12
N ASP A 25 3.81 5.71 13.03
CA ASP A 25 4.52 6.94 12.73
C ASP A 25 5.95 6.85 13.25
N GLY A 26 6.90 7.03 12.36
CA GLY A 26 8.33 6.97 12.63
C GLY A 26 8.94 8.35 12.49
N TYR A 27 9.53 8.89 13.56
CA TYR A 27 10.17 10.20 13.54
C TYR A 27 11.42 10.24 14.43
N PHE A 28 12.27 11.23 14.21
CA PHE A 28 13.48 11.46 14.99
C PHE A 28 13.15 12.29 16.23
N ASN A 29 13.06 11.63 17.38
CA ASN A 29 12.91 12.29 18.68
C ASN A 29 14.28 12.47 19.32
N GLY A 30 14.90 13.64 19.16
CA GLY A 30 16.15 13.97 19.85
C GLY A 30 17.35 13.09 19.48
N GLY A 31 17.39 12.57 18.24
CA GLY A 31 18.53 11.82 17.69
C GLY A 31 18.29 10.32 17.50
N ASN A 32 17.25 9.74 18.12
CA ASN A 32 16.87 8.34 17.91
C ASN A 32 15.58 8.23 17.11
N PHE A 33 15.60 7.37 16.08
CA PHE A 33 14.40 7.05 15.31
C PHE A 33 13.54 6.05 16.08
N GLN A 34 12.27 6.38 16.29
CA GLN A 34 11.32 5.51 17.01
C GLN A 34 10.04 5.37 16.21
N TRP A 35 9.46 4.17 16.25
CA TRP A 35 8.12 3.89 15.71
C TRP A 35 7.09 3.96 16.83
N ASN A 36 6.07 4.79 16.65
CA ASN A 36 4.92 4.81 17.54
C ASN A 36 3.71 4.19 16.83
N ASN A 37 2.81 3.60 17.59
CA ASN A 37 1.61 3.00 17.05
C ASN A 37 0.52 4.07 16.99
N VAL A 38 -0.06 4.28 15.82
CA VAL A 38 -1.16 5.21 15.63
C VAL A 38 -2.46 4.42 15.74
N PRO A 39 -3.34 4.73 16.70
CA PRO A 39 -4.68 4.16 16.73
C PRO A 39 -5.41 4.56 15.43
N ASP A 40 -5.78 3.57 14.62
CA ASP A 40 -6.61 3.79 13.45
C ASP A 40 -8.03 3.32 13.75
N GLU A 41 -8.97 4.26 13.76
CA GLU A 41 -10.39 3.98 13.93
C GLU A 41 -11.08 3.62 12.60
N SER A 42 -10.34 3.71 11.48
CA SER A 42 -10.86 3.42 10.15
C SER A 42 -10.42 2.05 9.64
N SER A 43 -11.34 1.32 9.00
CA SER A 43 -10.93 0.15 8.22
C SER A 43 -10.59 0.60 6.81
N LYS A 44 -9.33 0.43 6.39
CA LYS A 44 -8.89 0.70 5.02
C LYS A 44 -8.62 -0.60 4.26
N THR A 45 -9.18 -0.70 3.06
CA THR A 45 -8.86 -1.76 2.11
C THR A 45 -8.29 -1.15 0.84
N LEU A 46 -7.15 -1.65 0.39
CA LEU A 46 -6.55 -1.34 -0.90
C LEU A 46 -6.81 -2.47 -1.90
N ILE A 47 -6.97 -2.11 -3.16
CA ILE A 47 -7.18 -3.03 -4.27
C ILE A 47 -6.27 -2.58 -5.41
N PHE A 48 -5.42 -3.50 -5.87
CA PHE A 48 -4.59 -3.32 -7.06
C PHE A 48 -4.96 -4.39 -8.08
N SER A 49 -5.39 -3.97 -9.26
CA SER A 49 -5.79 -4.88 -10.34
C SER A 49 -4.72 -4.98 -11.42
N GLU A 50 -4.84 -6.03 -12.25
CA GLU A 50 -3.90 -6.30 -13.35
C GLU A 50 -3.93 -5.22 -14.44
N ASN A 51 -5.07 -4.55 -14.63
CA ASN A 51 -5.22 -3.46 -15.59
C ASN A 51 -4.69 -2.10 -15.08
N GLY A 52 -4.00 -2.08 -13.93
CA GLY A 52 -3.42 -0.86 -13.37
C GLY A 52 -4.41 0.03 -12.61
N GLU A 53 -5.61 -0.45 -12.29
CA GLU A 53 -6.54 0.28 -11.42
C GLU A 53 -6.15 0.17 -9.95
N TYR A 54 -6.34 1.28 -9.26
CA TYR A 54 -6.21 1.42 -7.83
C TYR A 54 -7.56 1.74 -7.21
N ARG A 55 -7.91 1.07 -6.12
CA ARG A 55 -9.04 1.46 -5.28
C ARG A 55 -8.66 1.42 -3.81
N GLN A 56 -8.99 2.46 -3.08
CA GLN A 56 -8.95 2.48 -1.61
C GLN A 56 -10.35 2.71 -1.09
N LYS A 57 -10.78 1.85 -0.17
CA LYS A 57 -12.03 2.01 0.57
C LYS A 57 -11.69 2.29 2.03
N GLU A 58 -12.24 3.36 2.57
CA GLU A 58 -12.10 3.75 3.96
C GLU A 58 -13.52 3.79 4.56
N SER A 59 -13.72 3.09 5.67
CA SER A 59 -14.99 3.11 6.40
C SER A 59 -14.77 3.77 7.76
N TYR A 60 -15.57 4.81 8.05
CA TYR A 60 -15.56 5.54 9.30
C TYR A 60 -17.00 5.78 9.75
N ASN A 61 -17.39 5.23 10.91
CA ASN A 61 -18.68 5.53 11.58
C ASN A 61 -19.90 5.64 10.65
N ARG A 62 -20.16 4.59 9.84
CA ARG A 62 -21.25 4.46 8.84
C ARG A 62 -21.10 5.26 7.54
N ALA A 63 -20.11 6.13 7.42
CA ALA A 63 -19.72 6.75 6.15
C ALA A 63 -18.65 5.89 5.46
N TYR A 64 -18.67 5.88 4.13
CA TYR A 64 -17.59 5.31 3.32
C TYR A 64 -16.99 6.38 2.43
N LYS A 65 -15.67 6.42 2.35
CA LYS A 65 -14.92 7.18 1.36
C LYS A 65 -14.23 6.19 0.43
N GLN A 66 -14.34 6.43 -0.87
CA GLN A 66 -13.69 5.61 -1.87
C GLN A 66 -12.78 6.47 -2.76
N CYS A 67 -11.51 6.09 -2.79
CA CYS A 67 -10.53 6.63 -3.73
C CYS A 67 -10.40 5.65 -4.89
N ILE A 68 -10.48 6.16 -6.12
CA ILE A 68 -10.36 5.38 -7.35
C ILE A 68 -9.35 6.09 -8.25
N GLY A 69 -8.51 5.31 -8.91
CA GLY A 69 -7.52 5.84 -9.83
C GLY A 69 -6.66 4.77 -10.45
N THR A 70 -5.42 5.13 -10.76
CA THR A 70 -4.42 4.24 -11.35
C THR A 70 -3.20 4.14 -10.46
N TYR A 71 -2.43 3.06 -10.64
CA TYR A 71 -1.14 2.89 -9.99
C TYR A 71 -0.05 2.46 -10.96
N SER A 72 1.20 2.72 -10.58
CA SER A 72 2.40 2.20 -11.24
C SER A 72 3.40 1.78 -10.17
N LEU A 73 3.85 0.52 -10.23
CA LEU A 73 4.95 0.04 -9.41
C LEU A 73 6.25 0.12 -10.18
N LYS A 74 7.22 0.88 -9.67
CA LYS A 74 8.53 1.05 -10.28
C LYS A 74 9.51 -0.06 -9.83
N PRO A 75 10.60 -0.32 -10.59
CA PRO A 75 11.58 -1.37 -10.24
C PRO A 75 12.28 -1.17 -8.90
N ASP A 76 12.32 0.06 -8.39
CA ASP A 76 12.88 0.41 -7.09
C ASP A 76 11.87 0.25 -5.95
N ASN A 77 10.73 -0.43 -6.15
CA ASN A 77 9.63 -0.54 -5.20
C ASN A 77 8.93 0.78 -4.86
N THR A 78 9.07 1.82 -5.70
CA THR A 78 8.26 3.03 -5.57
C THR A 78 6.86 2.77 -6.16
N LEU A 79 5.84 2.92 -5.32
CA LEU A 79 4.43 2.88 -5.69
C LEU A 79 3.95 4.31 -5.98
N GLU A 80 3.56 4.56 -7.23
CA GLU A 80 2.94 5.80 -7.64
C GLU A 80 1.42 5.59 -7.78
N VAL A 81 0.62 6.39 -7.08
CA VAL A 81 -0.85 6.34 -7.12
C VAL A 81 -1.39 7.69 -7.56
N ASN A 82 -2.20 7.69 -8.62
CA ASN A 82 -2.97 8.86 -9.03
C ASN A 82 -4.45 8.53 -8.86
N SER A 83 -5.14 9.22 -7.94
CA SER A 83 -6.54 8.94 -7.62
C SER A 83 -7.32 10.23 -7.37
N ASN A 84 -8.65 10.12 -7.45
CA ASN A 84 -9.58 11.22 -7.15
C ASN A 84 -9.51 11.73 -5.68
N CYS A 85 -8.75 11.08 -4.80
CA CYS A 85 -8.53 11.53 -3.43
C CYS A 85 -7.29 12.41 -3.26
N ASN A 86 -6.41 12.47 -4.26
CA ASN A 86 -5.14 13.16 -4.20
C ASN A 86 -5.12 14.30 -5.22
N LEU A 87 -4.53 15.44 -4.87
CA LEU A 87 -4.36 16.58 -5.81
C LEU A 87 -3.28 16.33 -6.88
N GLY A 88 -2.61 15.17 -6.83
CA GLY A 88 -1.58 14.73 -7.76
C GLY A 88 -1.14 13.30 -7.49
N THR A 89 -0.09 12.85 -8.17
CA THR A 89 0.48 11.52 -7.97
C THR A 89 1.15 11.42 -6.60
N GLU A 90 0.59 10.58 -5.73
CA GLU A 90 1.20 10.21 -4.45
C GLU A 90 2.29 9.16 -4.68
N LYS A 91 3.45 9.37 -4.06
CA LYS A 91 4.59 8.46 -4.14
C LYS A 91 4.82 7.83 -2.78
N MET A 92 4.84 6.50 -2.74
CA MET A 92 5.07 5.71 -1.54
C MET A 92 6.12 4.64 -1.83
N LYS A 93 6.73 4.09 -0.78
CA LYS A 93 7.72 3.01 -0.89
C LYS A 93 7.09 1.71 -0.42
N ILE A 94 7.23 0.63 -1.19
CA ILE A 94 6.95 -0.72 -0.69
C ILE A 94 8.21 -1.20 0.04
N SER A 95 8.10 -1.31 1.36
CA SER A 95 9.20 -1.73 2.23
C SER A 95 9.24 -3.24 2.40
N GLU A 96 8.09 -3.91 2.31
CA GLU A 96 8.00 -5.37 2.33
C GLU A 96 6.78 -5.83 1.53
N ILE A 97 6.94 -6.91 0.76
CA ILE A 97 5.83 -7.55 0.07
C ILE A 97 6.02 -9.07 0.01
N SER A 98 4.98 -9.80 0.41
CA SER A 98 4.93 -11.26 0.40
C SER A 98 3.48 -11.73 0.25
N SER A 99 3.28 -13.04 0.16
CA SER A 99 1.95 -13.66 0.10
C SER A 99 1.08 -13.42 1.34
N THR A 100 1.63 -12.90 2.44
CA THR A 100 0.92 -12.70 3.71
C THR A 100 1.00 -11.27 4.22
N LEU A 101 1.83 -10.42 3.61
CA LEU A 101 2.12 -9.10 4.15
C LEU A 101 2.47 -8.09 3.07
N LEU A 102 1.94 -6.88 3.25
CA LEU A 102 2.34 -5.69 2.49
C LEU A 102 2.64 -4.57 3.49
N ILE A 103 3.83 -3.98 3.37
CA ILE A 103 4.23 -2.79 4.13
C ILE A 103 4.49 -1.66 3.15
N ILE A 104 3.73 -0.57 3.30
CA ILE A 104 3.89 0.65 2.51
C ILE A 104 4.33 1.77 3.46
N ASP A 105 5.42 2.43 3.11
CA ASP A 105 5.96 3.58 3.81
C ASP A 105 5.70 4.86 3.00
N ARG A 106 5.12 5.85 3.66
CA ARG A 106 4.91 7.20 3.11
C ARG A 106 5.80 8.18 3.82
N GLN A 107 6.70 8.80 3.07
CA GLN A 107 7.54 9.87 3.59
C GLN A 107 6.68 11.11 3.89
N VAL A 108 6.87 11.68 5.07
CA VAL A 108 6.33 12.98 5.45
C VAL A 108 7.49 13.91 5.82
N ARG A 109 7.20 15.19 6.07
CA ARG A 109 8.22 16.24 6.29
C ARG A 109 9.25 15.87 7.37
N GLU A 110 8.79 15.24 8.46
CA GLU A 110 9.61 15.00 9.66
C GLU A 110 9.74 13.50 10.00
N GLY A 111 9.35 12.62 9.08
CA GLY A 111 9.30 11.20 9.39
C GLY A 111 8.70 10.32 8.29
N VAL A 112 8.27 9.13 8.68
CA VAL A 112 7.69 8.11 7.82
C VAL A 112 6.43 7.58 8.46
N ILE A 113 5.33 7.52 7.71
CA ILE A 113 4.14 6.80 8.12
C ILE A 113 4.19 5.41 7.48
N ARG A 114 4.13 4.36 8.30
CA ARG A 114 4.14 2.97 7.85
C ARG A 114 2.75 2.38 7.96
N PHE A 115 2.26 1.85 6.86
CA PHE A 115 0.99 1.15 6.77
C PHE A 115 1.26 -0.34 6.59
N LYS A 116 0.67 -1.15 7.47
CA LYS A 116 0.81 -2.61 7.44
C LYS A 116 -0.51 -3.25 7.03
N TYR A 117 -0.47 -4.06 5.97
CA TYR A 117 -1.64 -4.73 5.42
C TYR A 117 -1.45 -6.25 5.38
N ILE A 118 -2.58 -6.96 5.43
CA ILE A 118 -2.67 -8.39 5.15
C ILE A 118 -3.55 -8.62 3.91
N PRO A 119 -3.32 -9.68 3.12
CA PRO A 119 -4.17 -10.00 1.99
C PRO A 119 -5.57 -10.39 2.46
N THR A 120 -6.59 -10.04 1.68
CA THR A 120 -7.97 -10.49 1.86
C THR A 120 -8.49 -11.18 0.61
N LYS A 121 -9.41 -12.14 0.80
CA LYS A 121 -10.10 -12.82 -0.29
C LYS A 121 -11.08 -11.88 -0.99
#